data_AF-A0A538S863-F1
#
_entry.id   AF-A0A538S863-F1
#
_cell.length_a   1.000
_cell.length_b   1.000
_cell.length_c   1.000
_cell.angle_alpha   90.00
_cell.angle_beta   90.00
_cell.angle_gamma   90.00
#
_symmetry.space_group_name_H-M   'P 1'
#
loop_
_entity.id
_entity.type
_entity.pdbx_description
1 polymer ?
#
loop_
_entity_poly.entity_id
_entity_poly.type
_entity_poly.pdbx_seq_one_letter_code
_entity_poly.pdbx_strand_id
1 'polypeptide(L)'
;MASTKWVTKVRVEAGPSDNFFMAKGYHYVYPGEDPAKAPPVEDIKVKSVITRPLEGAALPRGRLRVQGFAWAGEAGLGQVEVSSDGGAHWRPARLVGESQPLAWREWAAEIEAPKPGRLTILARAT
;
A
#
# COMPACT_ATOMS: atom_id res chain seq x y z
N MET A 1 0.47 3.38 14.21
CA MET A 1 1.64 3.35 15.13
C MET A 1 1.30 2.88 16.55
N ALA A 2 0.10 2.39 16.80
CA ALA A 2 -0.37 2.09 18.16
C ALA A 2 0.09 0.74 18.73
N SER A 3 0.95 -0.01 18.03
CA SER A 3 1.58 -1.23 18.54
C SER A 3 2.86 -0.89 19.32
N THR A 4 2.70 -0.33 20.52
CA THR A 4 3.83 0.05 21.38
C THR A 4 4.67 -1.18 21.75
N LYS A 5 5.96 -1.09 21.49
CA LYS A 5 6.94 -2.14 21.85
C LYS A 5 7.53 -1.85 23.23
N TRP A 6 7.99 -2.90 23.91
CA TRP A 6 8.62 -2.81 25.24
C TRP A 6 7.75 -2.05 26.25
N VAL A 7 6.50 -2.50 26.38
CA VAL A 7 5.52 -1.84 27.24
C VAL A 7 5.98 -1.88 28.71
N THR A 8 6.13 -0.71 29.31
CA THR A 8 6.47 -0.56 30.74
C THR A 8 5.31 -0.07 31.60
N LYS A 9 4.30 0.58 30.99
CA LYS A 9 3.14 1.14 31.68
C LYS A 9 1.92 1.15 30.78
N VAL A 10 0.75 0.83 31.34
CA VAL A 10 -0.57 0.99 30.71
C VAL A 10 -1.40 1.89 31.61
N ARG A 11 -2.05 2.90 31.03
CA ARG A 11 -2.97 3.82 31.71
C ARG A 11 -4.28 3.85 30.95
N VAL A 12 -5.37 3.99 31.68
CA VAL A 12 -6.69 4.31 31.11
C VAL A 12 -6.97 5.77 31.42
N GLU A 13 -7.25 6.55 30.40
CA GLU A 13 -7.44 8.00 30.48
C GLU A 13 -8.72 8.37 29.72
N ALA A 14 -9.37 9.47 30.11
CA ALA A 14 -10.65 9.90 29.53
C ALA A 14 -10.53 10.52 28.13
N GLY A 15 -9.29 10.73 27.64
CA GLY A 15 -9.01 11.30 26.32
C GLY A 15 -7.80 10.65 25.67
N PRO A 16 -7.46 11.06 24.42
CA PRO A 16 -6.30 10.53 23.71
C PRO A 16 -5.00 10.78 24.46
N SER A 17 -4.02 9.89 24.26
CA SER A 17 -2.69 10.08 24.85
C SER A 17 -2.05 11.38 24.36
N ASP A 18 -1.52 12.16 25.29
CA ASP A 18 -0.81 13.42 25.05
C ASP A 18 0.63 13.24 24.53
N ASN A 19 1.08 12.00 24.32
CA ASN A 19 2.43 11.75 23.84
C ASN A 19 2.64 12.37 22.45
N PHE A 20 3.88 12.75 22.15
CA PHE A 20 4.24 13.43 20.90
C PHE A 20 3.74 12.72 19.64
N PHE A 21 3.81 11.39 19.60
CA PHE A 21 3.45 10.61 18.41
C PHE A 21 1.94 10.57 18.13
N MET A 22 1.12 10.57 19.18
CA MET A 22 -0.34 10.64 19.06
C MET A 22 -0.85 12.08 18.91
N ALA A 23 -0.18 13.06 19.52
CA ALA A 23 -0.64 14.45 19.52
C ALA A 23 -0.12 15.29 18.35
N LYS A 24 1.02 14.92 17.74
CA LYS A 24 1.73 15.74 16.74
C LYS A 24 2.33 14.94 15.58
N GLY A 25 2.79 13.72 15.82
CA GLY A 25 3.62 12.99 14.87
C GLY A 25 2.84 12.41 13.68
N TYR A 26 1.92 11.49 13.96
CA TYR A 26 1.37 10.62 12.93
C TYR A 26 -0.01 11.04 12.46
N HIS A 27 -0.04 11.95 11.50
CA HIS A 27 -1.26 12.50 10.91
C HIS A 27 -1.18 12.44 9.38
N TYR A 28 -2.31 12.14 8.72
CA TYR A 28 -2.42 12.36 7.28
C TYR A 28 -2.71 13.83 7.03
N VAL A 29 -1.80 14.53 6.35
CA VAL A 29 -1.95 15.94 5.99
C VAL A 29 -1.75 16.09 4.49
N TYR A 30 -2.70 16.71 3.81
CA TYR A 30 -2.67 16.97 2.38
C TYR A 30 -2.27 18.42 2.07
N PRO A 31 -1.78 18.71 0.85
CA PRO A 31 -1.44 20.07 0.46
C PRO A 31 -2.61 21.04 0.68
N GLY A 32 -2.37 22.11 1.45
CA GLY A 32 -3.37 23.11 1.80
C GLY A 32 -4.13 22.85 3.12
N GLU A 33 -3.93 21.70 3.77
CA GLU A 33 -4.51 21.42 5.08
C GLU A 33 -3.62 21.95 6.22
N ASP A 34 -4.27 22.30 7.33
CA ASP A 34 -3.59 22.66 8.58
C ASP A 34 -3.21 21.39 9.36
N PRO A 35 -1.91 21.08 9.54
CA PRO A 35 -1.46 19.90 10.27
C PRO A 35 -2.01 19.84 11.70
N ALA A 36 -2.29 20.99 12.33
CA ALA A 36 -2.80 21.04 13.71
C ALA A 36 -4.24 20.54 13.85
N LYS A 37 -4.97 20.42 12.73
CA LYS A 37 -6.38 19.98 12.69
C LYS A 37 -6.54 18.54 12.19
N ALA A 38 -5.48 17.92 11.68
CA ALA A 38 -5.53 16.55 11.21
C ALA A 38 -5.66 15.59 12.41
N PRO A 39 -6.60 14.62 12.40
CA PRO A 39 -6.67 13.60 13.43
C PRO A 39 -5.45 12.66 13.35
N PRO A 40 -5.06 12.00 14.45
CA PRO A 40 -4.03 10.98 14.41
C PRO A 40 -4.43 9.81 13.51
N VAL A 41 -3.44 9.12 12.96
CA VAL A 41 -3.66 7.93 12.13
C VAL A 41 -4.09 6.75 13.01
N GLU A 42 -5.37 6.41 12.92
CA GLU A 42 -5.97 5.23 13.56
C GLU A 42 -6.08 4.05 12.59
N ASP A 43 -6.48 4.29 11.35
CA ASP A 43 -6.57 3.27 10.30
C ASP A 43 -5.62 3.56 9.12
N ILE A 44 -5.17 2.49 8.46
CA ILE A 44 -4.24 2.54 7.34
C ILE A 44 -5.01 2.52 6.02
N LYS A 45 -4.83 3.58 5.23
CA LYS A 45 -5.43 3.68 3.89
C LYS A 45 -4.93 2.59 2.94
N VAL A 46 -5.78 2.23 1.98
CA VAL A 46 -5.46 1.28 0.91
C VAL A 46 -4.14 1.60 0.23
N LYS A 47 -3.33 0.56 0.02
CA LYS A 47 -2.03 0.66 -0.64
C LYS A 47 -1.70 -0.62 -1.39
N SER A 48 -0.94 -0.45 -2.48
CA SER A 48 -0.28 -1.53 -3.21
C SER A 48 1.18 -1.17 -3.45
N VAL A 49 2.04 -2.18 -3.51
CA VAL A 49 3.46 -2.03 -3.83
C VAL A 49 3.90 -3.16 -4.76
N ILE A 50 4.63 -2.79 -5.82
CA ILE A 50 5.28 -3.76 -6.70
C ILE A 50 6.59 -4.18 -6.04
N THR A 51 6.80 -5.48 -5.83
CA THR A 51 8.06 -6.02 -5.29
C THR A 51 8.91 -6.69 -6.35
N ARG A 52 8.29 -7.15 -7.45
CA ARG A 52 8.99 -7.70 -8.62
C ARG A 52 8.26 -7.31 -9.90
N PRO A 53 8.98 -6.95 -10.98
CA PRO A 53 10.43 -6.75 -11.05
C PRO A 53 10.89 -5.53 -10.23
N LEU A 54 12.19 -5.45 -9.94
CA LEU A 54 12.79 -4.28 -9.29
C LEU A 54 12.93 -3.13 -10.30
N GLU A 55 12.94 -1.90 -9.80
CA GLU A 55 13.21 -0.73 -10.62
C GLU A 55 14.58 -0.84 -11.30
N GLY A 56 14.65 -0.50 -12.59
CA GLY A 56 15.87 -0.57 -13.38
C GLY A 56 16.27 -1.97 -13.86
N ALA A 57 15.50 -3.01 -13.55
CA ALA A 57 15.80 -4.37 -14.02
C ALA A 57 15.75 -4.46 -15.56
N ALA A 58 16.78 -5.09 -16.14
CA ALA A 58 16.78 -5.49 -17.54
C ALA A 58 16.02 -6.82 -17.68
N LEU A 59 14.93 -6.81 -18.45
CA LEU A 59 14.03 -7.96 -18.60
C LEU A 59 13.96 -8.38 -20.07
N PRO A 60 13.76 -9.67 -20.35
CA PRO A 60 13.50 -10.13 -21.71
C PRO A 60 12.20 -9.53 -22.25
N ARG A 61 12.08 -9.44 -23.57
CA ARG A 61 10.82 -9.09 -24.23
C ARG A 61 9.79 -10.21 -24.07
N GLY A 62 8.53 -9.86 -24.18
CA GLY A 62 7.39 -10.78 -24.13
C GLY A 62 6.68 -10.77 -22.79
N ARG A 63 6.22 -11.94 -22.35
CA ARG A 63 5.43 -12.09 -21.12
C ARG A 63 6.30 -11.94 -19.88
N LEU A 64 5.91 -11.02 -19.01
CA LEU A 64 6.60 -10.74 -17.75
C LEU A 64 5.63 -10.91 -16.58
N ARG A 65 6.12 -11.56 -15.52
CA ARG A 65 5.37 -11.69 -14.26
C ARG A 65 5.69 -10.51 -13.36
N VAL A 66 4.65 -9.82 -12.92
CA VAL A 66 4.69 -8.74 -11.93
C VAL A 66 4.05 -9.23 -10.64
N GLN A 67 4.65 -8.91 -9.50
CA GLN A 67 4.17 -9.35 -8.20
C GLN A 67 4.34 -8.24 -7.17
N GLY A 68 3.50 -8.28 -6.15
CA GLY A 68 3.53 -7.31 -5.09
C GLY A 68 2.65 -7.68 -3.91
N PHE A 69 2.48 -6.70 -3.02
CA PHE A 69 1.58 -6.79 -1.88
C PHE A 69 0.59 -5.63 -1.90
N ALA A 70 -0.60 -5.86 -1.35
CA ALA A 70 -1.59 -4.83 -1.11
C ALA A 70 -2.29 -5.04 0.24
N TRP A 71 -2.77 -3.95 0.84
CA TRP A 71 -3.47 -3.94 2.12
C TRP A 71 -4.37 -2.70 2.21
N ALA A 72 -5.37 -2.75 3.11
CA ALA A 72 -6.35 -1.67 3.24
C ALA A 72 -6.92 -1.54 4.66
N GLY A 73 -6.10 -1.81 5.69
CA GLY A 73 -6.52 -1.63 7.09
C GLY A 73 -7.79 -2.43 7.41
N GLU A 74 -8.71 -1.81 8.12
CA GLU A 74 -10.00 -2.43 8.47
C GLU A 74 -10.97 -2.52 7.29
N ALA A 75 -10.82 -1.69 6.26
CA ALA A 75 -11.69 -1.70 5.09
C ALA A 75 -11.61 -3.00 4.28
N GLY A 76 -10.48 -3.71 4.37
CA GLY A 76 -10.21 -4.91 3.59
C GLY A 76 -9.87 -4.62 2.13
N LEU A 77 -9.14 -5.53 1.49
CA LEU A 77 -8.72 -5.37 0.09
C LEU A 77 -9.76 -5.96 -0.87
N GLY A 78 -10.25 -5.17 -1.82
CA GLY A 78 -11.14 -5.64 -2.87
C GLY A 78 -10.39 -6.24 -4.07
N GLN A 79 -9.56 -5.44 -4.74
CA GLN A 79 -8.79 -5.88 -5.91
C GLN A 79 -7.48 -5.12 -6.09
N VAL A 80 -6.61 -5.68 -6.93
CA VAL A 80 -5.40 -5.01 -7.42
C VAL A 80 -5.44 -5.02 -8.94
N GLU A 81 -5.09 -3.90 -9.54
CA GLU A 81 -4.96 -3.77 -10.99
C GLU A 81 -3.55 -3.31 -11.37
N VAL A 82 -3.06 -3.80 -12.51
CA VAL A 82 -1.73 -3.48 -13.04
C VAL A 82 -1.87 -2.86 -14.43
N SER A 83 -1.05 -1.86 -14.69
CA SER A 83 -0.88 -1.24 -16.00
C SER A 83 0.58 -1.35 -16.44
N SER A 84 0.80 -1.59 -17.73
CA SER A 84 2.12 -1.61 -18.37
C SER A 84 2.24 -0.58 -19.50
N ASP A 85 1.34 0.40 -19.55
CA ASP A 85 1.25 1.42 -20.59
C ASP A 85 1.05 2.83 -20.02
N GLY A 86 1.59 3.06 -18.82
CA GLY A 86 1.52 4.37 -18.16
C GLY A 86 0.15 4.71 -17.58
N GLY A 87 -0.70 3.71 -17.33
CA GLY A 87 -2.01 3.88 -16.71
C GLY A 87 -3.17 4.06 -17.70
N ALA A 88 -2.94 3.86 -19.00
CA ALA A 88 -3.98 3.95 -20.02
C ALA A 88 -4.94 2.74 -19.94
N HIS A 89 -4.41 1.54 -19.73
CA HIS A 89 -5.21 0.33 -19.53
C HIS A 89 -4.82 -0.37 -18.23
N TRP A 90 -5.82 -0.90 -17.54
CA TRP A 90 -5.69 -1.59 -16.26
C TRP A 90 -6.22 -3.01 -16.39
N ARG A 91 -5.50 -3.98 -15.82
CA ARG A 91 -5.88 -5.39 -15.82
C ARG A 91 -5.88 -5.93 -14.40
N PRO A 92 -6.86 -6.76 -14.02
CA PRO A 92 -6.90 -7.33 -12.68
C PRO A 92 -5.70 -8.24 -12.46
N ALA A 93 -5.06 -8.10 -11.30
CA ALA A 93 -4.08 -9.03 -10.79
C ALA A 93 -4.78 -10.15 -10.02
N ARG A 94 -4.17 -11.34 -10.00
CA ARG A 94 -4.62 -12.45 -9.17
C ARG A 94 -4.14 -12.23 -7.74
N LEU A 95 -5.06 -12.12 -6.80
CA LEU A 95 -4.74 -12.17 -5.36
C LEU A 95 -4.38 -13.62 -4.98
N VAL A 96 -3.30 -13.80 -4.23
CA VAL A 96 -2.74 -15.11 -3.85
C VAL A 96 -3.13 -15.46 -2.41
N GLY A 97 -3.57 -16.69 -2.18
CA GLY A 97 -4.01 -17.16 -0.86
C GLY A 97 -5.43 -16.74 -0.47
N GLU A 98 -5.79 -16.98 0.78
CA GLU A 98 -7.07 -16.58 1.38
C GLU A 98 -7.00 -15.17 1.96
N SER A 99 -8.16 -14.51 2.05
CA SER A 99 -8.24 -13.22 2.72
C SER A 99 -8.25 -13.43 4.22
N GLN A 100 -7.41 -12.70 4.94
CA GLN A 100 -7.34 -12.72 6.40
C GLN A 100 -7.51 -11.30 6.92
N PRO A 101 -8.35 -11.07 7.96
CA PRO A 101 -8.52 -9.75 8.54
C PRO A 101 -7.18 -9.13 8.94
N LEU A 102 -6.99 -7.85 8.62
CA LEU A 102 -5.79 -7.06 8.95
C LEU A 102 -4.47 -7.57 8.33
N ALA A 103 -4.50 -8.61 7.50
CA ALA A 103 -3.32 -9.10 6.80
C ALA A 103 -3.17 -8.47 5.42
N TRP A 104 -1.93 -8.32 4.97
CA TRP A 104 -1.67 -8.02 3.57
C TRP A 104 -2.07 -9.19 2.66
N ARG A 105 -2.20 -8.91 1.36
CA ARG A 105 -2.43 -9.88 0.31
C ARG A 105 -1.30 -9.80 -0.71
N GLU A 106 -0.66 -10.93 -1.00
CA GLU A 106 0.17 -11.04 -2.18
C GLU A 106 -0.72 -11.00 -3.43
N TRP A 107 -0.23 -10.36 -4.49
CA TRP A 107 -0.85 -10.37 -5.80
C TRP A 107 0.17 -10.64 -6.90
N ALA A 108 -0.29 -11.22 -8.01
CA ALA A 108 0.53 -11.46 -9.19
C ALA A 108 -0.27 -11.18 -10.47
N ALA A 109 0.39 -10.60 -11.47
CA ALA A 109 -0.16 -10.36 -12.80
C ALA A 109 0.85 -10.76 -13.88
N GLU A 110 0.35 -11.10 -15.05
CA GLU A 110 1.15 -11.22 -16.27
C GLU A 110 0.91 -9.99 -17.14
N ILE A 111 1.99 -9.38 -17.62
CA ILE A 111 1.97 -8.26 -18.54
C ILE A 111 2.74 -8.61 -19.81
N GLU A 112 2.45 -7.89 -20.88
CA GLU A 112 3.17 -8.00 -22.15
C GLU A 112 4.16 -6.83 -22.29
N ALA A 113 5.42 -7.15 -22.60
CA ALA A 113 6.47 -6.21 -22.93
C ALA A 113 6.94 -6.45 -24.38
N PRO A 114 6.12 -6.08 -25.39
CA PRO A 114 6.38 -6.47 -26.78
C PRO A 114 7.54 -5.70 -27.41
N LYS A 115 7.85 -4.48 -26.94
CA LYS A 115 8.85 -3.59 -27.53
C LYS A 115 10.08 -3.45 -26.62
N PRO A 116 11.29 -3.32 -27.18
CA PRO A 116 12.46 -2.95 -26.39
C PRO A 116 12.33 -1.48 -25.92
N GLY A 117 13.01 -1.17 -24.82
CA GLY A 117 13.06 0.18 -24.26
C GLY A 117 12.57 0.24 -22.81
N ARG A 118 12.38 1.46 -22.31
CA ARG A 118 11.86 1.68 -20.95
C ARG A 118 10.39 1.28 -20.89
N LEU A 119 10.05 0.46 -19.92
CA LEU A 119 8.69 0.06 -19.59
C LEU A 119 8.33 0.61 -18.22
N THR A 120 7.20 1.31 -18.11
CA THR A 120 6.65 1.77 -16.83
C THR A 120 5.52 0.83 -16.43
N ILE A 121 5.62 0.27 -15.22
CA ILE A 121 4.62 -0.61 -14.64
C ILE A 121 3.99 0.12 -13.44
N LEU A 122 2.68 0.17 -13.40
CA LEU A 122 1.90 0.78 -12.32
C LEU A 122 1.02 -0.28 -11.66
N ALA A 123 0.75 -0.13 -10.37
CA ALA A 123 -0.21 -0.95 -9.64
C ALA A 123 -1.09 -0.05 -8.77
N ARG A 124 -2.38 -0.37 -8.68
CA ARG A 124 -3.33 0.28 -7.78
C ARG A 124 -4.18 -0.77 -7.07
N ALA A 125 -4.64 -0.44 -5.87
CA ALA A 125 -5.53 -1.27 -5.07
C ALA A 125 -6.79 -0.48 -4.74
N THR A 126 -7.90 -1.21 -4.58
CA THR A 126 -9.19 -0.70 -4.12
C THR A 126 -9.73 -1.61 -3.03
#